data_AF-A0A929ZVA9-F1
#
_entry.id   AF-A0A929ZVA9-F1
#
_cell.length_a   1.000
_cell.length_b   1.000
_cell.length_c   1.000
_cell.angle_alpha   90.00
_cell.angle_beta   90.00
_cell.angle_gamma   90.00
#
_symmetry.space_group_name_H-M   'P 1'
#
loop_
_entity.id
_entity.type
_entity.pdbx_description
1 polymer ?
#
loop_
_entity_poly.entity_id
_entity_poly.type
_entity_poly.pdbx_seq_one_letter_code
_entity_poly.pdbx_strand_id
1 'polypeptide(L)'
;MKEFSVIDFEGLLKGWLTDMINFAPAIVGAVILHIAGRYVIQFILKILKNLMSRRQVDAVLQSFLLQVVRWVLYVALFLTTIQIIGLPATQFIAIITSAFVAVGLALQGSLSN
;
A
#
# COMPACT_ATOMS: atom_id res chain seq x y z
N MET A 1 -40.42 23.25 21.61
CA MET A 1 -40.51 22.56 20.32
C MET A 1 -39.26 22.91 19.55
N LYS A 2 -38.33 21.96 19.41
CA LYS A 2 -37.07 22.19 18.69
C LYS A 2 -37.42 22.29 17.22
N GLU A 3 -37.20 23.46 16.65
CA GLU A 3 -37.12 23.65 15.22
C GLU A 3 -36.12 22.63 14.69
N PHE A 4 -36.64 21.57 14.08
CA PHE A 4 -35.96 20.85 13.02
C PHE A 4 -35.91 21.81 11.83
N SER A 5 -35.14 22.91 11.95
CA SER A 5 -34.75 23.69 10.80
C SER A 5 -33.85 22.78 9.99
N VAL A 6 -34.40 22.33 8.86
CA VAL A 6 -33.69 22.06 7.61
C VAL A 6 -32.19 22.17 7.80
N ILE A 7 -31.55 21.01 7.93
CA ILE A 7 -30.12 20.91 7.66
C ILE A 7 -29.90 21.67 6.34
N ASP A 8 -29.19 22.79 6.42
CA ASP A 8 -28.99 23.73 5.33
C ASP A 8 -28.35 22.97 4.16
N PHE A 9 -29.18 22.51 3.22
CA PHE A 9 -28.76 21.66 2.11
C PHE A 9 -27.68 22.36 1.29
N GLU A 10 -27.73 23.69 1.21
CA GLU A 10 -26.68 24.49 0.60
C GLU A 10 -25.38 24.44 1.40
N GLY A 11 -25.44 24.50 2.72
CA GLY A 11 -24.29 24.34 3.61
C GLY A 11 -23.63 22.96 3.49
N LEU A 12 -24.43 21.89 3.43
CA LEU A 12 -23.94 20.55 3.15
C LEU A 12 -23.29 20.48 1.77
N LEU A 13 -23.99 20.94 0.73
CA LEU A 13 -23.51 20.86 -0.65
C LEU A 13 -22.22 21.67 -0.84
N LYS A 14 -22.11 22.86 -0.23
CA LYS A 14 -20.88 23.67 -0.20
C LYS A 14 -19.74 22.96 0.53
N GLY A 15 -20.01 22.30 1.65
CA GLY A 15 -19.02 21.52 2.39
C GLY A 15 -18.46 20.37 1.53
N TRP A 16 -19.34 19.55 0.95
CA TRP A 16 -18.94 18.46 0.07
C TRP A 16 -18.18 18.94 -1.18
N LEU A 17 -18.63 20.02 -1.83
CA LEU A 17 -17.91 20.59 -2.97
C LEU A 17 -16.51 21.10 -2.60
N THR A 18 -16.37 21.73 -1.43
CA THR A 18 -15.08 22.26 -0.96
C THR A 18 -14.10 21.12 -0.68
N ASP A 19 -14.57 20.05 -0.03
CA ASP A 19 -13.75 18.87 0.25
C ASP A 19 -13.27 18.18 -1.04
N MET A 20 -14.14 18.07 -2.05
CA MET A 20 -13.76 17.50 -3.35
C MET A 20 -12.69 18.31 -4.08
N ILE A 21 -12.75 19.65 -4.03
CA ILE A 21 -11.74 20.52 -4.65
C ILE A 21 -10.39 20.35 -3.95
N ASN A 22 -10.39 20.28 -2.62
CA ASN A 22 -9.17 20.09 -1.82
C ASN A 22 -8.54 18.70 -2.03
N PHE A 23 -9.32 17.72 -2.48
CA PHE A 23 -8.87 16.35 -2.73
C PHE A 23 -8.13 16.19 -4.08
N ALA A 24 -8.38 17.07 -5.05
CA ALA A 24 -7.80 16.96 -6.39
C ALA A 24 -6.26 16.97 -6.42
N PRO A 25 -5.55 17.86 -5.68
CA PRO A 25 -4.09 17.82 -5.59
C PRO A 25 -3.56 16.52 -4.95
N ALA A 26 -4.28 15.97 -3.96
CA ALA A 26 -3.91 14.74 -3.29
C ALA A 26 -3.97 13.54 -4.26
N ILE A 27 -4.98 13.47 -5.12
CA ILE A 27 -5.06 12.44 -6.17
C ILE A 27 -3.86 12.54 -7.12
N VAL A 28 -3.53 13.75 -7.58
CA VAL A 28 -2.38 13.96 -8.48
C VAL A 28 -1.08 13.50 -7.82
N GLY A 29 -0.86 13.91 -6.56
CA GLY A 29 0.31 13.47 -5.78
C GLY A 29 0.36 11.96 -5.60
N ALA A 30 -0.78 11.32 -5.32
CA ALA A 30 -0.89 9.87 -5.17
C ALA A 30 -0.57 9.13 -6.47
N VAL A 31 -1.04 9.63 -7.62
CA VAL A 31 -0.73 9.05 -8.94
C VAL A 31 0.76 9.17 -9.26
N ILE A 32 1.35 10.35 -9.03
CA ILE A 32 2.78 10.57 -9.24
C ILE A 32 3.61 9.63 -8.35
N LEU A 33 3.29 9.57 -7.05
CA LEU A 33 3.95 8.66 -6.11
C LEU A 33 3.80 7.21 -6.58
N HIS A 34 2.61 6.77 -6.99
CA HIS A 34 2.37 5.41 -7.41
C HIS A 34 3.22 5.03 -8.62
N ILE A 35 3.31 5.93 -9.61
CA ILE A 35 4.13 5.73 -10.80
C ILE A 35 5.62 5.68 -10.42
N ALA A 36 6.11 6.68 -9.69
CA ALA A 36 7.51 6.74 -9.25
C ALA A 36 7.90 5.53 -8.39
N GLY A 37 7.03 5.16 -7.45
CA GLY A 37 7.20 4.02 -6.57
C GLY A 37 7.37 2.71 -7.35
N ARG A 38 6.58 2.47 -8.41
CA ARG A 38 6.76 1.27 -9.25
C ARG A 38 8.15 1.19 -9.87
N TYR A 39 8.72 2.31 -10.32
CA TYR A 39 10.10 2.33 -10.83
C TYR A 39 11.12 2.00 -9.73
N VAL A 40 10.96 2.57 -8.53
CA VAL A 40 11.81 2.27 -7.37
C VAL A 40 11.74 0.79 -6.99
N ILE A 41 10.54 0.20 -6.97
CA ILE A 41 10.34 -1.22 -6.68
C ILE A 41 11.08 -2.09 -7.69
N GLN A 42 10.90 -1.81 -8.99
CA GLN A 42 11.58 -2.57 -10.04
C GLN A 42 13.11 -2.46 -9.93
N PHE A 43 13.62 -1.27 -9.59
CA PHE A 43 15.04 -1.03 -9.37
C PHE A 43 15.57 -1.87 -8.21
N ILE A 44 14.90 -1.86 -7.05
CA ILE A 44 15.27 -2.66 -5.87
C ILE A 44 15.25 -4.16 -6.20
N LEU A 45 14.19 -4.65 -6.85
CA LEU A 45 14.08 -6.06 -7.23
C LEU A 45 15.18 -6.48 -8.22
N LYS A 46 15.59 -5.60 -9.14
CA LYS A 46 16.70 -5.87 -10.05
C LYS A 46 18.03 -5.99 -9.30
N ILE A 47 18.29 -5.10 -8.34
CA ILE A 47 19.49 -5.16 -7.49
C ILE A 47 19.51 -6.48 -6.70
N LEU A 48 18.40 -6.81 -6.03
CA LEU A 48 18.30 -8.02 -5.23
C LEU A 48 18.49 -9.28 -6.07
N LYS A 49 17.87 -9.32 -7.27
CA LYS A 49 18.06 -10.44 -8.21
C LYS A 49 19.53 -10.62 -8.56
N ASN A 50 20.21 -9.53 -8.93
CA ASN A 50 21.62 -9.57 -9.29
C ASN A 50 22.51 -9.99 -8.13
N LEU A 51 22.21 -9.53 -6.91
CA LEU A 51 22.95 -9.90 -5.70
C LEU A 51 22.81 -11.40 -5.39
N MET A 52 21.59 -11.93 -5.47
CA MET A 52 21.31 -13.35 -5.22
C MET A 52 22.01 -14.23 -6.27
N SER A 53 21.97 -13.86 -7.55
CA SER A 53 22.66 -14.61 -8.61
C SER A 53 24.18 -14.59 -8.44
N ARG A 54 24.78 -13.48 -8.00
CA ARG A 54 26.22 -13.42 -7.68
C ARG A 54 26.62 -14.32 -6.51
N ARG A 55 25.70 -14.56 -5.57
CA ARG A 55 25.90 -15.44 -4.42
C ARG A 55 25.49 -16.89 -4.68
N GLN A 56 25.13 -17.23 -5.92
CA GLN A 56 24.69 -18.57 -6.31
C GLN A 56 23.54 -19.10 -5.42
N VAL A 57 22.61 -18.21 -5.05
CA VAL A 57 21.38 -18.61 -4.35
C VAL A 57 20.56 -19.52 -5.27
N ASP A 58 20.01 -20.60 -4.72
CA ASP A 58 19.16 -21.53 -5.45
C ASP A 58 17.95 -20.83 -6.11
N ALA A 59 17.55 -21.31 -7.29
CA ALA A 59 16.51 -20.68 -8.10
C ALA A 59 15.15 -20.62 -7.39
N VAL A 60 14.79 -21.66 -6.63
CA VAL A 60 13.53 -21.72 -5.88
C VAL A 60 13.55 -20.66 -4.79
N LEU A 61 14.61 -20.64 -3.98
CA LEU A 61 14.78 -19.67 -2.90
C LEU A 61 14.85 -18.23 -3.43
N GLN A 62 15.56 -18.00 -4.54
CA GLN A 62 15.62 -16.71 -5.21
C GLN A 62 14.23 -16.23 -5.61
N SER A 63 13.42 -17.09 -6.25
CA SER A 63 12.07 -16.75 -6.67
C SER A 63 11.13 -16.44 -5.49
N PHE A 64 11.28 -17.18 -4.39
CA PHE A 64 10.52 -16.98 -3.16
C PHE A 64 10.86 -15.62 -2.52
N LEU A 65 12.14 -15.34 -2.29
CA LEU A 65 12.58 -14.09 -1.67
C LEU A 65 12.21 -12.87 -2.51
N LEU A 66 12.38 -12.94 -3.84
CA LEU A 66 11.97 -11.85 -4.73
C LEU A 66 10.47 -11.60 -4.70
N GLN A 67 9.65 -12.64 -4.56
CA GLN A 67 8.19 -12.49 -4.41
C GLN A 67 7.82 -11.87 -3.06
N VAL A 68 8.43 -12.32 -1.96
CA VAL A 68 8.21 -11.74 -0.63
C VAL A 68 8.54 -10.25 -0.63
N VAL A 69 9.74 -9.88 -1.09
CA VAL A 69 10.15 -8.46 -1.14
C VAL A 69 9.25 -7.65 -2.06
N ARG A 70 8.87 -8.21 -3.22
CA ARG A 70 7.93 -7.55 -4.14
C ARG A 70 6.64 -7.20 -3.42
N TRP A 71 6.00 -8.16 -2.77
CA TRP A 71 4.73 -7.94 -2.07
C TRP A 71 4.86 -6.94 -0.92
N VAL A 72 5.92 -7.02 -0.11
CA VAL A 72 6.18 -6.05 0.97
C VAL A 72 6.30 -4.62 0.41
N LEU A 73 7.06 -4.43 -0.66
CA LEU A 73 7.23 -3.11 -1.27
C LEU A 73 5.95 -2.57 -1.90
N TYR A 74 5.15 -3.41 -2.58
CA TYR A 74 3.87 -2.99 -3.13
C TYR A 74 2.84 -2.66 -2.05
N VAL A 75 2.83 -3.41 -0.95
CA VAL A 75 2.01 -3.10 0.22
C VAL A 75 2.41 -1.75 0.82
N ALA A 76 3.71 -1.50 1.01
CA ALA A 76 4.19 -0.21 1.49
C ALA A 76 3.76 0.93 0.55
N LEU A 77 3.96 0.76 -0.76
CA LEU A 77 3.53 1.75 -1.76
C LEU A 77 2.02 2.01 -1.71
N PHE A 78 1.21 0.95 -1.59
CA PHE A 78 -0.24 1.06 -1.46
C PHE A 78 -0.63 1.85 -0.21
N LEU A 79 -0.06 1.50 0.95
CA LEU A 79 -0.35 2.18 2.22
C LEU A 79 0.03 3.66 2.19
N THR A 80 1.17 4.01 1.58
CA THR A 80 1.55 5.41 1.40
C THR A 80 0.62 6.14 0.43
N THR A 81 0.21 5.47 -0.65
CA THR A 81 -0.70 6.06 -1.65
C THR A 81 -2.05 6.43 -1.03
N ILE A 82 -2.67 5.52 -0.25
CA ILE A 82 -3.96 5.79 0.40
C ILE A 82 -3.86 6.87 1.49
N GLN A 83 -2.72 6.97 2.17
CA GLN A 83 -2.50 8.01 3.18
C GLN A 83 -2.41 9.41 2.54
N ILE A 84 -1.78 9.53 1.37
CA ILE A 84 -1.76 10.81 0.63
C ILE A 84 -3.17 11.23 0.23
N ILE A 85 -4.00 10.25 -0.14
CA ILE A 85 -5.43 10.45 -0.46
C ILE A 85 -6.23 10.84 0.80
N GLY A 86 -5.66 10.76 2.01
CA GLY A 86 -6.34 11.11 3.27
C GLY A 86 -7.17 9.97 3.85
N LEU A 87 -7.01 8.74 3.33
CA LEU A 87 -7.67 7.57 3.87
C LEU A 87 -6.84 6.94 5.00
N PRO A 88 -7.44 6.66 6.17
CA PRO A 88 -6.76 5.98 7.25
C PRO A 88 -6.28 4.58 6.84
N ALA A 89 -4.99 4.30 7.00
CA ALA A 89 -4.41 3.02 6.65
C ALA A 89 -4.64 1.91 7.70
N THR A 90 -5.17 2.24 8.88
CA THR A 90 -5.24 1.35 10.05
C THR A 90 -5.92 0.01 9.77
N GLN A 91 -7.06 0.03 9.09
CA GLN A 91 -7.81 -1.20 8.76
C GLN A 91 -7.04 -2.09 7.79
N PHE A 92 -6.37 -1.48 6.81
CA PHE A 92 -5.54 -2.20 5.85
C PHE A 92 -4.31 -2.81 6.53
N ILE A 93 -3.64 -2.06 7.40
CA ILE A 93 -2.50 -2.54 8.20
C ILE A 93 -2.90 -3.75 9.04
N ALA A 94 -4.06 -3.73 9.67
CA ALA A 94 -4.55 -4.85 10.47
C ALA A 94 -4.70 -6.13 9.62
N ILE A 95 -5.39 -6.04 8.48
CA ILE A 95 -5.59 -7.19 7.56
C ILE A 95 -4.25 -7.73 7.05
N ILE A 96 -3.37 -6.82 6.60
CA ILE A 96 -2.04 -7.16 6.08
C ILE A 96 -1.20 -7.84 7.16
N THR A 97 -1.23 -7.34 8.39
CA THR A 97 -0.48 -7.93 9.51
C THR A 97 -0.94 -9.35 9.78
N SER A 98 -2.26 -9.59 9.83
CA SER A 98 -2.80 -10.94 9.99
C SER A 98 -2.41 -11.86 8.83
N ALA A 99 -2.42 -11.37 7.59
CA ALA A 99 -2.00 -12.14 6.42
C ALA A 99 -0.50 -12.50 6.47
N PHE A 100 0.37 -11.56 6.84
CA PHE A 100 1.80 -11.84 7.00
C PHE A 100 2.07 -12.89 8.08
N VAL A 101 1.37 -12.81 9.21
CA VAL A 101 1.47 -13.83 10.27
C VAL A 101 1.02 -15.19 9.74
N ALA A 102 -0.14 -15.27 9.08
CA ALA A 102 -0.65 -16.53 8.53
C ALA A 102 0.31 -17.15 7.49
N VAL A 103 0.84 -16.33 6.58
CA VAL A 103 1.84 -16.77 5.59
C VAL A 103 3.12 -17.24 6.28
N GLY A 104 3.61 -16.52 7.29
CA GLY A 104 4.79 -16.92 8.06
C GLY A 104 4.61 -18.27 8.77
N LEU A 105 3.46 -18.49 9.39
CA LEU A 105 3.12 -19.76 10.02
C LEU A 105 2.99 -20.90 9.01
N ALA A 106 2.42 -20.64 7.83
CA ALA A 106 2.32 -21.63 6.75
C ALA A 106 3.69 -22.04 6.20
N LEU A 107 4.63 -21.09 6.13
CA LEU A 107 6.00 -21.31 5.64
C LEU A 107 6.94 -21.91 6.70
N GLN A 108 6.57 -21.85 7.98
CA GLN A 108 7.38 -22.37 9.08
C GLN A 108 7.73 -23.85 8.88
N GLY A 109 6.77 -24.66 8.41
CA GLY A 109 7.01 -26.09 8.16
C GLY A 109 7.96 -26.36 7.00
N SER A 110 7.88 -25.58 5.92
CA SER A 110 8.74 -25.76 4.74
C SER A 110 10.15 -25.18 4.90
N LEU A 111 10.35 -24.22 5.80
CA LEU A 111 11.67 -23.61 6.08
C LEU A 111 12.42 -24.31 7.23
N SER A 112 11.70 -25.01 8.12
CA SER A 112 12.29 -25.73 9.26
C SER A 112 12.92 -27.07 8.91
N ASN A 113 12.71 -27.55 7.67
CA ASN A 113 13.20 -28.82 7.16
C ASN A 113 14.23 -28.57 6.07
#